data_AF-A0A1X7SWI6-F1
#
_entry.id   AF-A0A1X7SWI6-F1
#
_cell.length_a   1.000
_cell.length_b   1.000
_cell.length_c   1.000
_cell.angle_alpha   90.00
_cell.angle_beta   90.00
_cell.angle_gamma   90.00
#
_symmetry.space_group_name_H-M   'P 1'
#
loop_
_entity.id
_entity.type
_entity.pdbx_description
1 polymer ?
#
loop_
_entity_poly.entity_id
_entity_poly.type
_entity_poly.pdbx_seq_one_letter_code
_entity_poly.pdbx_strand_id
1 'polypeptide(L)'
;MIIFFCLPPHTTHRTQPLDKGCFSPLKAYWKEECPDYLRKNPGKFFYRSWMKGMTMKNITSGFKITATFPFHPEVLIPDQSWHDASPRTVHSKEVAHVAASPDISFTSKEQIRFQRRLEENYDIPDACYDLWLSSISFTST
;
A
#
# COMPACT_ATOMS: atom_id res chain seq x y z
N MET A 1 19.89 5.77 17.44
CA MET A 1 19.77 6.33 16.08
C MET A 1 18.84 5.43 15.30
N ILE A 2 17.76 5.98 14.75
CA ILE A 2 16.78 5.23 13.93
C ILE A 2 16.88 5.81 12.53
N ILE A 3 17.04 4.96 11.51
CA ILE A 3 17.13 5.36 10.09
C ILE A 3 15.80 4.98 9.42
N PHE A 4 15.16 5.96 8.80
CA PHE A 4 13.94 5.74 8.04
C PHE A 4 14.27 5.47 6.56
N PHE A 5 13.66 4.44 5.99
CA PHE A 5 13.74 4.14 4.57
C PHE A 5 12.38 4.42 3.92
N CYS A 6 12.35 5.37 3.00
CA CYS A 6 11.17 5.66 2.17
C CYS A 6 11.15 4.70 0.98
N LEU A 7 10.22 3.75 0.99
CA LEU A 7 10.05 2.79 -0.09
C LEU A 7 9.21 3.43 -1.22
N PRO A 8 9.52 3.18 -2.50
CA PRO A 8 8.71 3.67 -3.60
C PRO A 8 7.28 3.11 -3.52
N PRO A 9 6.27 3.83 -4.04
CA PRO A 9 4.88 3.38 -4.00
C PRO A 9 4.72 2.02 -4.70
N HIS A 10 3.78 1.22 -4.21
CA HIS A 10 3.44 -0.12 -4.73
C HIS A 10 4.59 -1.16 -4.73
N THR A 11 5.71 -0.89 -4.04
CA THR A 11 6.84 -1.84 -3.95
C THR A 11 6.81 -2.76 -2.73
N THR A 12 5.82 -2.65 -1.84
CA THR A 12 5.69 -3.42 -0.59
C THR A 12 5.94 -4.92 -0.79
N HIS A 13 5.35 -5.49 -1.85
CA HIS A 13 5.48 -6.89 -2.22
C HIS A 13 6.91 -7.32 -2.62
N ARG A 14 7.86 -6.39 -2.76
CA ARG A 14 9.27 -6.62 -3.09
C ARG A 14 10.22 -6.20 -1.99
N THR A 15 9.85 -5.21 -1.20
CA THR A 15 10.73 -4.55 -0.23
C THR A 15 10.54 -5.04 1.19
N GLN A 16 9.49 -5.82 1.48
CA GLN A 16 9.27 -6.38 2.81
C GLN A 16 10.14 -7.63 3.07
N PRO A 17 11.17 -7.54 3.94
CA PRO A 17 12.14 -8.63 4.15
C PRO A 17 11.49 -9.87 4.77
N LEU A 18 10.50 -9.64 5.63
CA LEU A 18 9.77 -10.70 6.33
C LEU A 18 8.97 -11.58 5.35
N ASP A 19 8.30 -10.94 4.39
CA ASP A 19 7.50 -11.61 3.38
C ASP A 19 8.36 -12.44 2.42
N LYS A 20 9.49 -11.87 1.99
CA LYS A 20 10.41 -12.53 1.04
C LYS A 20 11.28 -13.61 1.67
N GLY A 21 11.71 -13.43 2.92
CA GLY A 21 12.64 -14.32 3.58
C GLY A 21 11.98 -15.41 4.41
N CYS A 22 11.02 -15.03 5.27
CA CYS A 22 10.58 -15.91 6.35
C CYS A 22 9.17 -16.46 6.16
N PHE A 23 8.23 -15.67 5.63
CA PHE A 23 6.84 -16.11 5.49
C PHE A 23 6.64 -17.13 4.37
N SER A 24 7.42 -17.06 3.30
CA SER A 24 7.41 -18.08 2.26
C SER A 24 7.75 -19.49 2.81
N PRO A 25 8.92 -19.71 3.47
CA PRO A 25 9.23 -21.00 4.07
C PRO A 25 8.31 -21.36 5.25
N LEU A 26 7.88 -20.38 6.06
CA LEU A 26 6.92 -20.63 7.14
C LEU A 26 5.61 -21.23 6.62
N LYS A 27 5.06 -20.71 5.52
CA LYS A 27 3.84 -21.25 4.89
C LYS A 27 4.05 -22.69 4.41
N ALA A 28 5.23 -23.00 3.86
CA ALA A 28 5.57 -24.34 3.42
C ALA A 28 5.66 -25.32 4.61
N TYR A 29 6.41 -24.97 5.66
CA TYR A 29 6.52 -25.81 6.87
C TYR A 29 5.20 -25.94 7.62
N TRP A 30 4.39 -24.89 7.64
CA TRP A 30 3.05 -24.95 8.18
C TRP A 30 2.21 -26.00 7.46
N LYS A 31 2.22 -26.00 6.12
CA LYS A 31 1.51 -26.98 5.30
C LYS A 31 2.01 -28.41 5.56
N GLU A 32 3.30 -28.59 5.81
CA GLU A 32 3.92 -29.88 6.15
C GLU A 32 3.50 -30.38 7.54
N GLU A 33 3.35 -29.50 8.53
CA GLU A 33 3.01 -29.88 9.91
C GLU A 33 1.48 -30.00 10.12
N CYS A 34 0.65 -29.48 9.21
CA CYS A 34 -0.82 -29.57 9.26
C CYS A 34 -1.37 -31.02 9.34
N PRO A 35 -0.86 -32.00 8.57
CA PRO A 35 -1.26 -33.41 8.69
C PRO A 35 -0.97 -34.02 10.08
N ASP A 36 0.13 -33.61 10.72
CA ASP A 36 0.49 -34.08 12.06
C ASP A 36 -0.36 -33.44 13.16
N TYR A 37 -0.80 -32.20 12.96
CA TYR A 37 -1.78 -31.52 13.82
C TYR A 37 -3.11 -32.27 13.90
N LEU A 38 -3.64 -32.73 12.76
CA LEU A 38 -4.89 -33.50 12.69
C LEU A 38 -4.82 -34.82 13.46
N ARG A 39 -3.62 -35.35 13.72
CA ARG A 39 -3.43 -36.72 14.22
C ARG A 39 -2.96 -36.81 15.68
N LYS A 40 -2.18 -35.85 16.20
CA LYS A 40 -1.43 -36.08 17.45
C LYS A 40 -1.58 -35.04 18.55
N ASN A 41 -1.64 -33.73 18.29
CA ASN A 41 -1.70 -32.71 19.36
C ASN A 41 -2.18 -31.34 18.86
N PRO A 42 -3.38 -30.88 19.23
CA PRO A 42 -3.83 -29.53 18.90
C PRO A 42 -3.07 -28.49 19.75
N GLY A 43 -2.19 -27.70 19.13
CA GLY A 43 -1.64 -26.48 19.76
C GLY A 43 -0.14 -26.24 19.63
N LYS A 44 0.70 -27.25 19.34
CA LYS A 44 2.17 -27.07 19.26
C LYS A 44 2.77 -27.01 17.84
N PHE A 45 1.95 -27.06 16.81
CA PHE A 45 2.42 -27.17 15.42
C PHE A 45 2.91 -25.84 14.82
N PHE A 46 2.33 -24.71 15.25
CA PHE A 46 2.83 -23.39 14.84
C PHE A 46 4.27 -23.18 15.30
N TYR A 47 4.58 -23.53 16.55
CA TYR A 47 5.91 -23.35 17.09
C TYR A 47 6.99 -24.10 16.28
N ARG A 48 6.68 -25.32 15.81
CA ARG A 48 7.62 -26.12 15.00
C ARG A 48 7.89 -25.50 13.64
N SER A 49 6.82 -25.12 12.92
CA SER A 49 6.94 -24.44 11.62
C SER A 49 7.58 -23.06 11.76
N TRP A 50 7.32 -22.34 12.85
CA TRP A 50 7.97 -21.08 13.21
C TRP A 50 9.48 -21.23 13.39
N MET A 51 9.93 -22.20 14.19
CA MET A 51 11.36 -22.44 14.41
C MET A 51 12.10 -22.82 13.12
N LYS A 52 11.43 -23.51 12.18
CA LYS A 52 11.98 -23.82 10.84
C LYS A 52 11.96 -22.62 9.89
N GLY A 53 10.94 -21.77 9.96
CA GLY A 53 10.76 -20.61 9.07
C GLY A 53 11.58 -19.38 9.48
N MET A 54 11.70 -19.12 10.78
CA MET A 54 12.36 -17.94 11.35
C MET A 54 13.84 -18.20 11.67
N THR A 55 14.59 -18.70 10.69
CA THR A 55 16.02 -18.95 10.84
C THR A 55 16.84 -17.72 10.45
N MET A 56 18.05 -17.59 11.02
CA MET A 56 18.99 -16.52 10.65
C MET A 56 19.30 -16.51 9.14
N LYS A 57 19.33 -17.69 8.51
CA LYS A 57 19.50 -17.83 7.06
C LYS A 57 18.35 -17.21 6.28
N ASN A 58 17.10 -17.47 6.69
CA ASN A 58 15.91 -16.92 6.03
C ASN A 58 15.80 -15.41 6.24
N ILE A 59 16.14 -14.93 7.44
CA ILE A 59 16.18 -13.51 7.78
C ILE A 59 17.21 -12.78 6.92
N THR A 60 18.48 -13.23 6.94
CA THR A 60 19.56 -12.60 6.16
C THR A 60 19.29 -12.65 4.66
N SER A 61 18.75 -13.76 4.15
CA SER A 61 18.31 -13.87 2.75
C SER A 61 17.20 -12.86 2.43
N GLY A 62 16.20 -12.70 3.32
CA GLY A 62 15.13 -11.71 3.16
C GLY A 62 15.66 -10.29 3.04
N PHE A 63 16.57 -9.88 3.92
CA PHE A 63 17.20 -8.55 3.87
C PHE A 63 18.04 -8.33 2.60
N LYS A 64 18.71 -9.38 2.13
CA LYS A 64 19.51 -9.34 0.91
C LYS A 64 18.65 -9.20 -0.35
N ILE A 65 17.57 -9.98 -0.46
CA ILE A 65 16.64 -9.96 -1.61
C ILE A 65 15.90 -8.63 -1.69
N THR A 66 15.55 -8.06 -0.53
CA THR A 66 14.88 -6.76 -0.44
C THR A 66 15.84 -5.59 -0.52
N ALA A 67 17.13 -5.85 -0.76
CA ALA A 67 18.20 -4.86 -0.85
C ALA A 67 18.22 -3.84 0.30
N THR A 68 17.68 -4.21 1.45
CA THR A 68 17.66 -3.38 2.64
C THR A 68 18.98 -3.53 3.38
N PHE A 69 19.54 -4.75 3.38
CA PHE A 69 20.87 -5.00 3.91
C PHE A 69 21.57 -6.18 3.18
N PRO A 70 22.75 -5.96 2.59
CA PRO A 70 23.37 -4.65 2.36
C PRO A 70 22.49 -3.75 1.47
N PHE A 71 22.57 -2.43 1.65
CA PHE A 71 21.68 -1.49 0.95
C PHE A 71 22.08 -1.34 -0.52
N HIS A 72 21.28 -1.92 -1.43
CA HIS A 72 21.56 -2.05 -2.86
C HIS A 72 20.30 -1.83 -3.72
N PRO A 73 19.72 -0.62 -3.71
CA PRO A 73 18.42 -0.34 -4.33
C PRO A 73 18.37 -0.69 -5.83
N GLU A 74 19.52 -0.72 -6.53
CA GLU A 74 19.65 -1.14 -7.92
C GLU A 74 19.08 -2.54 -8.20
N VAL A 75 19.13 -3.45 -7.22
CA VAL A 75 18.62 -4.82 -7.35
C VAL A 75 17.08 -4.85 -7.39
N LEU A 76 16.43 -3.83 -6.84
CA LEU A 76 14.97 -3.72 -6.79
C LEU A 76 14.36 -3.05 -8.04
N ILE A 77 15.21 -2.57 -8.96
CA ILE A 77 14.82 -1.87 -10.20
C ILE A 77 15.09 -2.79 -11.40
N PRO A 78 14.39 -3.93 -11.57
CA PRO A 78 14.37 -4.60 -12.85
C PRO A 78 13.34 -3.86 -13.70
N ASP A 79 13.84 -3.09 -14.66
CA ASP A 79 13.05 -2.40 -15.69
C ASP A 79 12.30 -1.13 -15.22
N GLN A 80 12.37 -0.10 -16.05
CA GLN A 80 11.94 1.29 -15.82
C GLN A 80 10.43 1.46 -15.55
N SER A 81 9.67 0.38 -15.43
CA SER A 81 8.25 0.35 -15.04
C SER A 81 7.92 1.07 -13.72
N TRP A 82 8.91 1.35 -12.87
CA TRP A 82 8.72 2.17 -11.66
C TRP A 82 8.69 3.67 -11.93
N HIS A 83 9.28 4.12 -13.06
CA HIS A 83 9.17 5.50 -13.52
C HIS A 83 7.77 5.80 -14.09
N ASP A 84 6.88 4.81 -14.21
CA ASP A 84 5.45 5.03 -14.48
C ASP A 84 4.67 5.43 -13.21
N ALA A 85 5.34 5.46 -12.06
CA ALA A 85 5.01 6.44 -11.02
C ALA A 85 5.50 7.86 -11.39
N SER A 86 5.65 8.15 -12.69
CA SER A 86 5.48 9.50 -13.23
C SER A 86 4.29 10.09 -12.48
N PRO A 87 4.41 11.28 -11.84
CA PRO A 87 3.27 11.91 -11.21
C PRO A 87 2.23 11.94 -12.31
N ARG A 88 1.20 11.07 -12.20
CA ARG A 88 0.35 10.65 -13.32
C ARG A 88 0.33 11.82 -14.28
N THR A 89 0.90 11.69 -15.48
CA THR A 89 0.54 12.61 -16.54
C THR A 89 -0.96 12.42 -16.58
N VAL A 90 -1.66 13.32 -15.88
CA VAL A 90 -3.07 13.57 -16.07
C VAL A 90 -3.03 13.71 -17.56
N HIS A 91 -3.56 12.70 -18.26
CA HIS A 91 -3.97 12.95 -19.61
C HIS A 91 -4.95 14.08 -19.40
N SER A 92 -4.45 15.31 -19.53
CA SER A 92 -5.22 16.45 -19.93
C SER A 92 -5.78 15.96 -21.24
N LYS A 93 -6.92 15.25 -21.15
CA LYS A 93 -7.90 15.29 -22.20
C LYS A 93 -8.01 16.77 -22.43
N GLU A 94 -7.48 17.20 -23.55
CA GLU A 94 -7.63 18.53 -24.07
C GLU A 94 -9.14 18.71 -24.18
N VAL A 95 -9.74 19.27 -23.11
CA VAL A 95 -11.15 19.62 -23.12
C VAL A 95 -11.14 20.90 -23.91
N ALA A 96 -11.53 20.76 -25.17
CA ALA A 96 -11.84 21.84 -26.07
C ALA A 96 -12.51 22.98 -25.30
N HIS A 97 -12.09 24.21 -25.59
CA HIS A 97 -12.83 25.41 -25.21
C HIS A 97 -14.29 25.25 -25.62
N VAL A 98 -15.15 24.90 -24.65
CA VAL A 98 -16.59 25.00 -24.79
C VAL A 98 -17.05 25.90 -23.67
N ALA A 99 -17.30 27.14 -24.04
CA ALA A 99 -18.06 28.09 -23.25
C ALA A 99 -19.44 27.49 -22.98
N ALA A 100 -19.71 27.08 -21.74
CA ALA A 100 -21.03 26.99 -21.11
C ALA A 100 -20.88 26.48 -19.68
N SER A 101 -21.51 27.16 -18.72
CA SER A 101 -21.50 26.86 -17.29
C SER A 101 -21.78 25.37 -17.01
N PRO A 102 -20.85 24.61 -16.40
CA PRO A 102 -21.10 23.21 -16.10
C PRO A 102 -21.80 23.08 -14.74
N ASP A 103 -22.92 22.38 -14.75
CA ASP A 103 -23.63 21.95 -13.55
C ASP A 103 -22.73 20.96 -12.79
N ILE A 104 -22.10 21.41 -11.70
CA ILE A 104 -21.16 20.61 -10.92
C ILE A 104 -21.96 19.58 -10.12
N SER A 105 -22.05 18.35 -10.63
CA SER A 105 -22.68 17.23 -9.92
C SER A 105 -21.60 16.34 -9.28
N PHE A 106 -21.72 16.12 -7.97
CA PHE A 106 -20.85 15.24 -7.19
C PHE A 106 -21.47 13.85 -7.05
N THR A 107 -20.64 12.80 -7.05
CA THR A 107 -21.13 11.44 -6.81
C THR A 107 -21.51 11.26 -5.34
N SER A 108 -22.40 10.29 -5.03
CA SER A 108 -22.81 10.01 -3.64
C SER A 108 -21.64 9.67 -2.72
N LYS A 109 -20.60 9.00 -3.24
CA LYS A 109 -19.40 8.67 -2.47
C LYS A 109 -18.56 9.91 -2.13
N GLU A 110 -18.47 10.85 -3.06
CA GLU A 110 -17.76 12.11 -2.85
C GLU A 110 -18.48 13.00 -1.86
N GLN A 111 -19.82 13.10 -1.97
CA GLN A 111 -20.63 13.83 -1.00
C GLN A 111 -20.44 13.31 0.43
N ILE A 112 -20.51 11.98 0.64
CA ILE A 112 -20.28 11.36 1.97
C ILE A 112 -18.87 11.67 2.49
N ARG A 113 -17.86 11.63 1.60
CA ARG A 113 -16.48 11.91 1.97
C ARG A 113 -16.28 13.38 2.36
N PHE A 114 -16.83 14.32 1.60
CA PHE A 114 -16.70 15.75 1.86
C PHE A 114 -17.47 16.18 3.10
N GLN A 115 -18.67 15.61 3.30
CA GLN A 115 -19.45 15.82 4.52
C GLN A 115 -18.67 15.39 5.77
N ARG A 116 -18.06 14.20 5.73
CA ARG A 116 -17.23 13.71 6.85
C ARG A 116 -16.02 14.61 7.11
N ARG A 117 -15.37 15.12 6.05
CA ARG A 117 -14.25 16.07 6.21
C ARG A 117 -14.68 17.35 6.90
N LEU A 118 -15.87 17.86 6.58
CA LEU A 118 -16.45 19.03 7.24
C LEU A 118 -16.72 18.77 8.73
N GLU A 119 -17.25 17.58 9.05
CA GLU A 119 -17.52 17.15 10.45
C GLU A 119 -16.23 16.94 11.26
N GLU A 120 -15.20 16.36 10.65
CA GLU A 120 -13.93 16.02 11.30
C GLU A 120 -12.92 17.20 11.31
N ASN A 121 -13.23 18.30 10.62
CA ASN A 121 -12.41 19.52 10.51
C ASN A 121 -10.95 19.25 10.10
N TYR A 122 -10.75 18.36 9.11
CA TYR A 122 -9.42 17.98 8.62
C TYR A 122 -9.05 18.77 7.36
N ASP A 123 -8.08 19.68 7.48
CA ASP A 123 -7.63 20.61 6.44
C ASP A 123 -6.61 19.96 5.48
N ILE A 124 -7.12 19.32 4.41
CA ILE A 124 -6.30 18.86 3.28
C ILE A 124 -6.60 19.77 2.09
N PRO A 125 -5.59 20.41 1.48
CA PRO A 125 -5.77 21.16 0.24
C PRO A 125 -6.34 20.27 -0.88
N ASP A 126 -7.55 20.57 -1.35
CA ASP A 126 -8.27 19.76 -2.35
C ASP A 126 -9.25 20.65 -3.13
N ALA A 127 -8.91 20.96 -4.40
CA ALA A 127 -9.71 21.86 -5.25
C ALA A 127 -11.15 21.39 -5.47
N CYS A 128 -11.41 20.08 -5.44
CA CYS A 128 -12.77 19.54 -5.55
C CYS A 128 -13.58 19.76 -4.26
N TYR A 129 -12.91 19.75 -3.11
CA TYR A 129 -13.53 20.05 -1.82
C TYR A 129 -13.90 21.54 -1.72
N ASP A 130 -13.04 22.44 -2.21
CA ASP A 130 -13.33 23.89 -2.24
C ASP A 130 -14.55 24.22 -3.11
N LEU A 131 -14.66 23.57 -4.28
CA LEU A 131 -15.85 23.68 -5.14
C LEU A 131 -17.09 23.12 -4.44
N TRP A 132 -16.98 22.02 -3.70
CA TRP A 132 -18.09 21.48 -2.92
C TRP A 132 -18.52 22.42 -1.79
N LEU A 133 -17.57 23.01 -1.05
CA LEU A 133 -17.83 24.04 -0.04
C LEU A 133 -18.57 25.24 -0.62
N SER A 134 -18.19 25.68 -1.82
CA SER A 134 -18.90 26.77 -2.52
C SER A 134 -20.34 26.38 -2.90
N SER A 135 -20.58 25.12 -3.24
CA SER A 135 -21.91 24.62 -3.62
C SER A 135 -22.89 24.52 -2.45
N ILE A 136 -22.42 24.14 -1.26
CA ILE A 136 -23.26 24.06 -0.05
C ILE A 136 -23.48 25.44 0.60
N SER A 137 -22.57 26.38 0.38
CA SER A 137 -22.71 27.75 0.89
C SER A 137 -23.80 28.51 0.15
N PHE A 138 -24.03 28.19 -1.14
CA PHE A 138 -25.04 28.82 -1.98
C PHE A 138 -26.48 28.34 -1.68
N THR A 139 -26.65 27.20 -1.00
CA THR A 139 -27.96 26.61 -0.68
C THR A 139 -28.49 26.98 0.70
N SER A 140 -27.77 27.78 1.49
CA SER A 140 -28.16 28.25 2.84
C SER A 140 -28.69 29.71 2.89
N THR A 141 -29.24 30.24 1.79
CA THR A 141 -29.99 31.52 1.78
C THR A 141 -31.43 31.27 1.40
#